data_AF-A0A535KPC3-F1
#
_entry.id   AF-A0A535KPC3-F1
#
_cell.length_a   1.000
_cell.length_b   1.000
_cell.length_c   1.000
_cell.angle_alpha   90.00
_cell.angle_beta   90.00
_cell.angle_gamma   90.00
#
_symmetry.space_group_name_H-M   'P 1'
#
loop_
_entity.id
_entity.type
_entity.pdbx_description
1 polymer ?
#
loop_
_entity_poly.entity_id
_entity_poly.type
_entity_poly.pdbx_seq_one_letter_code
_entity_poly.pdbx_strand_id
1 'polypeptide(L)'
;MLVAMVANQRRTDYVALLVGVGVAWVLVFLIRPKARKSLVVGLLICVVLGTGYVIAFAHASGTLAEPARAIISVFNPAASDVRDATSNLYRIYEDNDLKYTVKQYPLGLGFGKPFLQPQPLTSIFPNIMGFDPYYNYVPHNTIYWIWADLGPIGYFALWFLIGAVIVRGCIIVRRLRDPYFQVVAIYIVAVTFMEVVVAFADYQLFFFRNVIYLGLLCGILVKLPILDQQEQQKSQEVLANESTHGVSTPPPPVVGSRNA
;
A
#
# COMPACT_ATOMS: atom_id res chain seq x y z
N MET A 1 -1.29 -7.90 -9.95
CA MET A 1 -0.68 -8.03 -8.60
C MET A 1 -0.75 -9.47 -8.09
N LEU A 2 -1.93 -10.10 -8.01
CA LEU A 2 -2.08 -11.49 -7.52
C LEU A 2 -1.24 -12.54 -8.27
N VAL A 3 -1.15 -12.47 -9.60
CA VAL A 3 -0.30 -13.37 -10.41
C VAL A 3 1.19 -13.18 -10.12
N ALA A 4 1.62 -11.95 -9.84
CA ALA A 4 3.01 -11.65 -9.47
C ALA A 4 3.35 -12.13 -8.05
N MET A 5 2.40 -12.05 -7.11
CA MET A 5 2.58 -12.55 -5.75
C MET A 5 2.64 -14.08 -5.68
N VAL A 6 1.83 -14.77 -6.50
CA VAL A 6 1.89 -16.23 -6.67
C VAL A 6 3.24 -16.63 -7.28
N ALA A 7 3.73 -15.89 -8.27
CA ALA A 7 5.03 -16.16 -8.90
C ALA A 7 6.23 -15.91 -7.97
N ASN A 8 6.13 -14.94 -7.04
CA ASN A 8 7.28 -14.56 -6.20
C ASN A 8 7.40 -15.34 -4.89
N GLN A 9 6.35 -16.07 -4.46
CA GLN A 9 6.30 -16.88 -3.24
C GLN A 9 6.77 -16.16 -1.95
N ARG A 10 6.78 -14.82 -1.93
CA ARG A 10 7.27 -14.01 -0.79
C ARG A 10 6.13 -13.73 0.18
N ARG A 11 6.24 -14.28 1.39
CA ARG A 11 5.27 -14.11 2.50
C ARG A 11 4.96 -12.63 2.79
N THR A 12 5.97 -11.77 2.69
CA THR A 12 5.85 -10.33 2.92
C THR A 12 4.80 -9.68 2.02
N ASP A 13 4.72 -10.07 0.76
CA ASP A 13 3.79 -9.45 -0.19
C ASP A 13 2.34 -9.71 0.25
N TYR A 14 2.05 -10.92 0.74
CA TYR A 14 0.73 -11.27 1.27
C TYR A 14 0.40 -10.47 2.53
N VAL A 15 1.38 -10.29 3.43
CA VAL A 15 1.21 -9.47 4.64
C VAL A 15 0.94 -8.01 4.25
N ALA A 16 1.71 -7.45 3.32
CA ALA A 16 1.50 -6.11 2.82
C ALA A 16 0.09 -5.96 2.24
N LEU A 17 -0.34 -6.88 1.37
CA LEU A 17 -1.69 -6.86 0.80
C LEU A 17 -2.77 -6.91 1.88
N LEU A 18 -2.63 -7.77 2.90
CA LEU A 18 -3.58 -7.84 4.02
C LEU A 18 -3.65 -6.53 4.80
N VAL A 19 -2.51 -5.88 5.05
CA VAL A 19 -2.45 -4.56 5.69
C VAL A 19 -3.16 -3.52 4.82
N GLY A 20 -2.87 -3.47 3.52
CA GLY A 20 -3.50 -2.52 2.59
C GLY A 20 -5.02 -2.69 2.54
N VAL A 21 -5.51 -3.92 2.40
CA VAL A 21 -6.94 -4.25 2.42
C VAL A 21 -7.57 -3.88 3.77
N GLY A 22 -6.89 -4.17 4.88
CA GLY A 22 -7.34 -3.81 6.22
C GLY A 22 -7.50 -2.29 6.40
N VAL A 23 -6.50 -1.51 5.98
CA VAL A 23 -6.54 -0.05 6.00
C VAL A 23 -7.70 0.48 5.15
N ALA A 24 -7.85 -0.03 3.93
CA ALA A 24 -8.95 0.36 3.06
C ALA A 24 -10.32 0.04 3.69
N TRP A 25 -10.47 -1.16 4.25
CA TRP A 25 -11.69 -1.58 4.93
C TRP A 25 -12.02 -0.69 6.13
N VAL A 26 -11.03 -0.38 6.99
CA VAL A 26 -11.21 0.51 8.13
C VAL A 26 -11.65 1.90 7.68
N LEU A 27 -11.02 2.48 6.66
CA LEU A 27 -11.39 3.79 6.15
C LEU A 27 -12.83 3.81 5.61
N VAL A 28 -13.20 2.83 4.78
CA VAL A 28 -14.58 2.73 4.26
C VAL A 28 -15.57 2.56 5.41
N PHE A 29 -15.26 1.72 6.40
CA PHE A 29 -16.09 1.49 7.58
C PHE A 29 -16.34 2.78 8.39
N LEU A 30 -15.32 3.65 8.50
CA LEU A 30 -15.42 4.92 9.20
C LEU A 30 -16.26 5.95 8.42
N ILE A 31 -16.12 6.02 7.09
CA ILE A 31 -16.77 7.06 6.25
C ILE A 31 -18.21 6.71 5.90
N ARG A 32 -18.53 5.42 5.70
CA ARG A 32 -19.83 4.96 5.18
C ARG A 32 -20.61 4.19 6.25
N PRO A 33 -21.31 4.86 7.19
CA PRO A 33 -22.04 4.19 8.26
C PRO A 33 -23.12 3.22 7.72
N LYS A 34 -23.77 3.57 6.60
CA LYS A 34 -24.76 2.72 5.93
C LYS A 34 -24.19 1.39 5.42
N ALA A 35 -22.91 1.36 5.07
CA ALA A 35 -22.25 0.15 4.54
C ALA A 35 -21.75 -0.80 5.64
N ARG A 36 -21.70 -0.37 6.92
CA ARG A 36 -21.09 -1.14 8.01
C ARG A 36 -21.65 -2.55 8.18
N LYS A 37 -22.97 -2.71 8.12
CA LYS A 37 -23.60 -4.03 8.23
C LYS A 37 -23.15 -4.96 7.11
N SER A 38 -23.17 -4.47 5.86
CA SER A 38 -22.70 -5.23 4.69
C SER A 38 -21.22 -5.58 4.79
N LEU A 39 -20.38 -4.63 5.23
CA LEU A 39 -18.94 -4.85 5.42
C LEU A 39 -18.63 -5.91 6.50
N VAL A 40 -19.37 -5.91 7.61
CA VAL A 40 -19.21 -6.90 8.68
C VAL A 40 -19.67 -8.28 8.20
N VAL A 41 -20.82 -8.37 7.54
CA VAL A 41 -21.29 -9.64 6.96
C VAL A 41 -20.31 -10.17 5.93
N GLY A 42 -19.81 -9.31 5.03
CA GLY A 42 -18.78 -9.68 4.05
C GLY A 42 -17.49 -10.16 4.72
N LEU A 43 -17.03 -9.48 5.77
CA LEU A 43 -15.86 -9.92 6.54
C LEU A 43 -16.09 -11.31 7.16
N LEU A 44 -17.26 -11.54 7.78
CA LEU A 44 -17.59 -12.85 8.36
C LEU A 44 -17.62 -13.95 7.29
N ILE A 45 -18.20 -13.69 6.12
CA ILE A 45 -18.19 -14.63 4.99
C ILE A 45 -16.75 -14.92 4.55
N CYS A 46 -15.91 -13.89 4.38
CA CYS A 46 -14.51 -14.06 4.02
C CYS A 46 -13.72 -14.86 5.06
N VAL A 47 -13.98 -14.64 6.36
CA VAL A 47 -13.35 -15.41 7.44
C VAL A 47 -13.80 -16.87 7.39
N VAL A 48 -15.11 -17.14 7.30
CA VAL A 48 -15.63 -18.51 7.25
C VAL A 48 -15.10 -19.28 6.03
N LEU A 49 -15.17 -18.67 4.85
CA LEU A 49 -14.68 -19.29 3.62
C LEU A 49 -13.16 -19.43 3.63
N GLY A 50 -12.43 -18.41 4.11
CA GLY A 50 -10.98 -18.42 4.20
C GLY A 50 -10.46 -19.49 5.18
N THR A 51 -11.06 -19.59 6.37
CA THR A 51 -10.74 -20.65 7.32
C THR A 51 -11.08 -22.02 6.77
N GLY A 52 -12.26 -22.19 6.15
CA GLY A 52 -12.64 -23.44 5.50
C GLY A 52 -11.65 -23.85 4.40
N TYR A 53 -11.20 -22.89 3.59
CA TYR A 53 -10.19 -23.10 2.55
C TYR A 53 -8.84 -23.53 3.13
N VAL A 54 -8.32 -22.81 4.13
CA VAL A 54 -7.02 -23.13 4.74
C VAL A 54 -7.05 -24.51 5.38
N ILE A 55 -8.13 -24.89 6.06
CA ILE A 55 -8.29 -26.23 6.65
C ILE A 55 -8.34 -27.30 5.55
N ALA A 56 -9.14 -27.10 4.50
CA ALA A 56 -9.29 -28.06 3.41
C ALA A 56 -7.98 -28.31 2.65
N PHE A 57 -7.14 -27.28 2.50
CA PHE A 57 -5.88 -27.35 1.78
C PHE A 57 -4.64 -27.44 2.69
N ALA A 58 -4.81 -27.65 4.00
CA ALA A 58 -3.71 -27.62 4.98
C ALA A 58 -2.61 -28.66 4.70
N HIS A 59 -2.99 -29.81 4.13
CA HIS A 59 -2.09 -30.92 3.83
C HIS A 59 -1.98 -31.23 2.33
N ALA A 60 -2.57 -30.38 1.48
CA ALA A 60 -2.61 -30.60 0.03
C ALA A 60 -1.34 -30.08 -0.66
N SER A 61 -0.88 -30.82 -1.67
CA SER A 61 0.21 -30.43 -2.58
C SER A 61 -0.37 -29.99 -3.94
N GLY A 62 0.14 -28.89 -4.51
CA GLY A 62 -0.36 -28.32 -5.76
C GLY A 62 -0.43 -26.79 -5.75
N THR A 63 -0.70 -26.18 -6.90
CA THR A 63 -0.78 -24.73 -7.13
C THR A 63 -1.92 -24.08 -6.34
N LEU A 64 -3.08 -24.73 -6.26
CA LEU A 64 -4.21 -24.25 -5.47
C LEU A 64 -3.93 -24.29 -3.95
N ALA A 65 -3.03 -25.14 -3.49
CA ALA A 65 -2.68 -25.19 -2.07
C ALA A 65 -1.58 -24.18 -1.68
N GLU A 66 -0.96 -23.47 -2.63
CA GLU A 66 0.08 -22.48 -2.36
C GLU A 66 -0.39 -21.33 -1.45
N PRO A 67 -1.56 -20.69 -1.69
CA PRO A 67 -2.03 -19.62 -0.80
C PRO A 67 -2.31 -20.11 0.62
N ALA A 68 -2.84 -21.33 0.77
CA ALA A 68 -3.08 -21.94 2.08
C ALA A 68 -1.77 -22.22 2.82
N ARG A 69 -0.76 -22.76 2.12
CA ARG A 69 0.59 -22.96 2.69
C ARG A 69 1.25 -21.63 3.08
N ALA A 70 1.09 -20.58 2.28
CA ALA A 70 1.62 -19.25 2.62
C ALA A 70 1.03 -18.75 3.94
N ILE A 71 -0.29 -18.89 4.15
CA ILE A 71 -0.95 -18.51 5.41
C ILE A 71 -0.45 -19.36 6.59
N ILE A 72 -0.38 -20.69 6.44
CA ILE A 72 0.10 -21.60 7.49
C ILE A 72 1.55 -21.26 7.87
N SER A 73 2.37 -20.93 6.89
CA SER A 73 3.79 -20.61 7.08
C SER A 73 4.03 -19.36 7.93
N VAL A 74 3.07 -18.42 7.96
CA VAL A 74 3.11 -17.24 8.85
C VAL A 74 3.01 -17.66 10.32
N PHE A 75 2.16 -18.64 10.62
CA PHE A 75 1.93 -19.12 11.99
C PHE A 75 2.87 -20.25 12.40
N ASN A 76 3.37 -21.04 11.45
CA ASN A 76 4.30 -22.14 11.70
C ASN A 76 5.50 -22.08 10.74
N PRO A 77 6.51 -21.24 11.04
CA PRO A 77 7.68 -21.05 10.18
C PRO A 77 8.59 -22.28 10.09
N ALA A 78 8.53 -23.19 11.08
CA ALA A 78 9.35 -24.39 11.12
C ALA A 78 8.85 -25.52 10.21
N ALA A 79 7.56 -25.48 9.83
CA ALA A 79 6.92 -26.48 8.97
C ALA A 79 7.12 -26.21 7.46
N SER A 80 7.83 -25.15 7.09
CA SER A 80 8.05 -24.73 5.71
C SER A 80 9.47 -24.99 5.22
N ASP A 81 9.57 -25.22 3.91
CA ASP A 81 10.74 -25.53 3.07
C ASP A 81 12.08 -24.87 3.48
N VAL A 82 13.20 -25.57 3.22
CA VAL A 82 14.59 -25.19 3.56
C VAL A 82 14.96 -23.81 3.02
N ARG A 83 14.38 -23.41 1.88
CA ARG A 83 14.57 -22.10 1.25
C ARG A 83 14.09 -20.93 2.11
N ASP A 84 13.03 -21.11 2.88
CA ASP A 84 12.49 -20.06 3.75
C ASP A 84 13.36 -19.89 5.01
N ALA A 85 13.96 -20.98 5.50
CA ALA A 85 14.90 -20.94 6.63
C ALA A 85 16.19 -20.18 6.27
N THR A 86 16.75 -20.42 5.08
CA THR A 86 17.98 -19.72 4.63
C THR A 86 17.73 -18.24 4.36
N SER A 87 16.56 -17.87 3.80
CA SER A 87 16.18 -16.46 3.60
C SER A 87 16.01 -15.69 4.92
N ASN A 88 15.52 -16.33 5.97
CA ASN A 88 15.43 -15.71 7.30
C ASN A 88 16.81 -15.50 7.93
N LEU A 89 17.72 -16.47 7.80
CA LEU A 89 19.08 -16.38 8.32
C LEU A 89 19.86 -15.21 7.68
N TYR A 90 19.69 -15.02 6.36
CA TYR A 90 20.25 -13.87 5.64
C TYR A 90 19.89 -12.54 6.31
N ARG A 91 18.59 -12.30 6.54
CA ARG A 91 18.10 -11.03 7.10
C ARG A 91 18.60 -10.78 8.52
N ILE A 92 18.76 -11.84 9.31
CA ILE A 92 19.27 -11.73 10.69
C ILE A 92 20.72 -11.22 10.69
N TYR A 93 21.58 -11.76 9.81
CA TYR A 93 22.97 -11.34 9.68
C TYR A 93 23.07 -9.90 9.17
N GLU A 94 22.32 -9.59 8.12
CA GLU A 94 22.25 -8.25 7.54
C GLU A 94 21.75 -7.20 8.56
N ASP A 95 20.68 -7.47 9.31
CA ASP A 95 20.18 -6.58 10.35
C ASP A 95 21.21 -6.38 11.48
N ASN A 96 22.03 -7.39 11.79
CA ASN A 96 23.09 -7.27 12.80
C ASN A 96 24.24 -6.39 12.30
N ASP A 97 24.65 -6.56 11.04
CA ASP A 97 25.64 -5.73 10.36
C ASP A 97 25.20 -4.26 10.29
N LEU A 98 23.92 -4.00 9.98
CA LEU A 98 23.35 -2.66 10.01
C LEU A 98 23.33 -2.08 11.43
N LYS A 99 22.94 -2.87 12.44
CA LYS A 99 22.98 -2.44 13.85
C LYS A 99 24.38 -2.06 14.28
N TYR A 100 25.38 -2.84 13.87
CA TYR A 100 26.77 -2.52 14.13
C TYR A 100 27.19 -1.24 13.42
N THR A 101 26.84 -1.08 12.15
CA THR A 101 27.13 0.12 11.35
C THR A 101 26.56 1.38 11.98
N VAL A 102 25.28 1.37 12.36
CA VAL A 102 24.60 2.50 13.01
C VAL A 102 25.24 2.83 14.36
N LYS A 103 25.71 1.84 15.12
CA LYS A 103 26.44 2.08 16.38
C LYS A 103 27.78 2.77 16.16
N GLN A 104 28.51 2.41 15.10
CA GLN A 104 29.81 3.03 14.77
C GLN A 104 29.63 4.42 14.14
N TYR A 105 28.58 4.61 13.34
CA TYR A 105 28.26 5.84 12.63
C TYR A 105 26.85 6.33 13.00
N PRO A 106 26.65 6.86 14.21
CA PRO A 106 25.33 7.23 14.71
C PRO A 106 24.68 8.38 13.92
N LEU A 107 25.46 9.18 13.19
CA LEU A 107 24.97 10.26 12.33
C LEU A 107 24.77 9.82 10.87
N GLY A 108 24.98 8.55 10.56
CA GLY A 108 24.96 8.01 9.21
C GLY A 108 26.36 7.84 8.63
N LEU A 109 26.53 6.81 7.81
CA LEU A 109 27.77 6.47 7.11
C LEU A 109 27.97 7.34 5.84
N GLY A 110 26.86 7.79 5.25
CA GLY A 110 26.78 8.49 3.97
C GLY A 110 26.49 7.54 2.80
N PHE A 111 25.73 8.04 1.82
CA PHE A 111 25.30 7.28 0.65
C PHE A 111 26.45 6.68 -0.17
N GLY A 112 26.19 5.50 -0.74
CA GLY A 112 27.08 4.84 -1.71
C GLY A 112 28.30 4.16 -1.07
N LYS A 113 28.37 4.12 0.26
CA LYS A 113 29.40 3.38 1.00
C LYS A 113 28.86 2.02 1.41
N PRO A 114 29.68 0.96 1.36
CA PRO A 114 29.27 -0.33 1.87
C PRO A 114 29.12 -0.26 3.39
N PHE A 115 28.05 -0.85 3.94
CA PHE A 115 27.87 -0.93 5.39
C PHE A 115 28.90 -1.90 6.01
N LEU A 116 29.16 -1.75 7.31
CA LEU A 116 30.12 -2.62 7.99
C LEU A 116 29.55 -4.02 8.13
N GLN A 117 30.35 -5.02 7.78
CA GLN A 117 29.97 -6.43 7.83
C GLN A 117 30.82 -7.20 8.85
N PRO A 118 30.63 -7.00 10.17
CA PRO A 118 31.31 -7.82 11.19
C PRO A 118 30.97 -9.31 11.04
N GLN A 119 29.82 -9.66 10.46
CA GLN A 119 29.47 -11.03 10.08
C GLN A 119 29.19 -11.09 8.57
N PRO A 120 30.23 -11.19 7.72
CA PRO A 120 30.07 -11.13 6.28
C PRO A 120 29.05 -12.16 5.77
N LEU A 121 28.08 -11.71 4.99
CA LEU A 121 27.08 -12.57 4.35
C LEU A 121 27.73 -13.64 3.46
N THR A 122 28.93 -13.40 2.94
CA THR A 122 29.73 -14.38 2.19
C THR A 122 30.12 -15.62 3.00
N SER A 123 30.12 -15.54 4.34
CA SER A 123 30.38 -16.70 5.22
C SER A 123 29.26 -17.75 5.18
N ILE A 124 28.02 -17.30 4.98
CA ILE A 124 26.84 -18.17 4.88
C ILE A 124 26.36 -18.35 3.43
N PHE A 125 26.66 -17.39 2.55
CA PHE A 125 26.34 -17.40 1.11
C PHE A 125 27.56 -17.02 0.26
N PRO A 126 28.49 -17.96 -0.01
CA PRO A 126 29.77 -17.65 -0.67
C PRO A 126 29.65 -17.02 -2.07
N ASN A 127 28.57 -17.34 -2.81
CA ASN A 127 28.35 -16.87 -4.18
C ASN A 127 27.35 -15.71 -4.27
N ILE A 128 27.10 -15.00 -3.17
CA ILE A 128 26.10 -13.92 -3.09
C ILE A 128 26.28 -12.84 -4.16
N MET A 129 27.53 -12.46 -4.48
CA MET A 129 27.82 -11.45 -5.51
C MET A 129 27.29 -11.81 -6.91
N GLY A 130 27.15 -13.10 -7.23
CA GLY A 130 26.58 -13.54 -8.49
C GLY A 130 25.06 -13.38 -8.59
N PHE A 131 24.37 -13.28 -7.45
CA PHE A 131 22.91 -13.15 -7.35
C PHE A 131 22.47 -11.74 -6.97
N ASP A 132 23.22 -11.09 -6.08
CA ASP A 132 23.00 -9.72 -5.64
C ASP A 132 24.34 -8.96 -5.56
N PRO A 133 24.67 -8.19 -6.61
CA PRO A 133 25.87 -7.36 -6.63
C PRO A 133 25.86 -6.22 -5.60
N TYR A 134 24.69 -5.85 -5.07
CA TYR A 134 24.52 -4.71 -4.18
C TYR A 134 24.38 -5.10 -2.71
N TYR A 135 24.55 -6.38 -2.37
CA TYR A 135 24.28 -6.94 -1.05
C TYR A 135 24.98 -6.23 0.11
N ASN A 136 26.15 -5.63 -0.13
CA ASN A 136 26.94 -4.91 0.88
C ASN A 136 26.68 -3.38 0.87
N TYR A 137 25.89 -2.88 -0.07
CA TYR A 137 25.51 -1.47 -0.19
C TYR A 137 24.08 -1.22 0.22
N VAL A 138 23.17 -2.09 -0.20
CA VAL A 138 21.73 -1.94 0.00
C VAL A 138 21.22 -3.21 0.67
N PRO A 139 20.75 -3.11 1.92
CA PRO A 139 20.16 -4.23 2.60
C PRO A 139 18.69 -4.41 2.21
N HIS A 140 18.11 -5.56 2.57
CA HIS A 140 16.68 -5.81 2.41
C HIS A 140 15.82 -4.92 3.33
N ASN A 141 16.32 -4.57 4.51
CA ASN A 141 15.63 -3.61 5.38
C ASN A 141 15.94 -2.18 4.96
N THR A 142 15.27 -1.72 3.90
CA THR A 142 15.53 -0.40 3.29
C THR A 142 15.13 0.79 4.18
N ILE A 143 14.24 0.60 5.16
CA ILE A 143 13.97 1.64 6.17
C ILE A 143 15.18 1.82 7.09
N TYR A 144 15.77 0.70 7.51
CA TYR A 144 16.94 0.77 8.38
C TYR A 144 18.20 1.21 7.63
N TRP A 145 18.29 0.90 6.34
CA TRP A 145 19.29 1.45 5.42
C TRP A 145 19.28 2.99 5.38
N ILE A 146 18.10 3.62 5.31
CA ILE A 146 18.01 5.09 5.34
C ILE A 146 18.60 5.66 6.64
N TRP A 147 18.41 4.98 7.77
CA TRP A 147 19.13 5.37 9.00
C TRP A 147 20.63 5.15 8.82
N ALA A 148 21.08 3.96 8.40
CA ALA A 148 22.49 3.66 8.24
C ALA A 148 23.23 4.69 7.36
N ASP A 149 22.59 5.19 6.30
CA ASP A 149 23.18 6.15 5.37
C ASP A 149 23.03 7.62 5.82
N LEU A 150 21.82 8.03 6.23
CA LEU A 150 21.48 9.44 6.51
C LEU A 150 21.33 9.78 8.00
N GLY A 151 21.53 8.79 8.85
CA GLY A 151 21.37 8.91 10.30
C GLY A 151 19.92 9.20 10.72
N PRO A 152 19.75 9.70 11.95
CA PRO A 152 18.44 10.03 12.51
C PRO A 152 17.69 11.07 11.67
N ILE A 153 18.38 12.02 11.05
CA ILE A 153 17.75 13.09 10.26
C ILE A 153 17.01 12.50 9.05
N GLY A 154 17.67 11.64 8.27
CA GLY A 154 17.02 10.98 7.13
C GLY A 154 15.89 10.05 7.57
N TYR A 155 16.09 9.31 8.67
CA TYR A 155 15.07 8.44 9.25
C TYR A 155 13.81 9.22 9.66
N PHE A 156 13.96 10.34 10.38
CA PHE A 156 12.84 11.19 10.76
C PHE A 156 12.18 11.85 9.55
N ALA A 157 12.94 12.29 8.55
CA ALA A 157 12.39 12.87 7.32
C ALA A 157 11.54 11.85 6.56
N LEU A 158 11.99 10.60 6.46
CA LEU A 158 11.23 9.50 5.85
C LEU A 158 9.90 9.27 6.58
N TRP A 159 9.93 9.11 7.90
CA TRP A 159 8.72 8.90 8.70
C TRP A 159 7.78 10.09 8.70
N PHE A 160 8.32 11.31 8.66
CA PHE A 160 7.53 12.52 8.50
C PHE A 160 6.80 12.52 7.16
N LEU A 161 7.48 12.15 6.06
CA LEU A 161 6.87 12.06 4.72
C LEU A 161 5.75 11.01 4.71
N ILE A 162 6.03 9.79 5.19
CA ILE A 162 5.06 8.70 5.28
C ILE A 162 3.84 9.13 6.12
N GLY A 163 4.10 9.69 7.31
CA GLY A 163 3.07 10.19 8.20
C GLY A 163 2.24 11.30 7.58
N ALA A 164 2.87 12.24 6.85
CA ALA A 164 2.19 13.33 6.16
C ALA A 164 1.26 12.81 5.07
N VAL A 165 1.68 11.81 4.28
CA VAL A 165 0.85 11.17 3.26
C VAL A 165 -0.36 10.48 3.89
N ILE A 166 -0.15 9.71 4.96
CA ILE A 166 -1.22 8.99 5.66
C ILE A 166 -2.23 9.97 6.28
N VAL A 167 -1.75 10.94 7.05
CA VAL A 167 -2.61 11.90 7.75
C VAL A 167 -3.37 12.78 6.76
N ARG A 168 -2.69 13.36 5.77
CA ARG A 168 -3.35 14.17 4.74
C ARG A 168 -4.32 13.33 3.91
N GLY A 169 -3.95 12.11 3.55
CA GLY A 169 -4.83 11.20 2.82
C GLY A 169 -6.11 10.92 3.59
N CYS A 170 -6.02 10.57 4.88
CA CYS A 170 -7.19 10.38 5.74
C CYS A 170 -8.08 11.63 5.84
N ILE A 171 -7.50 12.83 5.92
CA ILE A 171 -8.25 14.09 5.94
C ILE A 171 -8.96 14.33 4.60
N ILE A 172 -8.26 14.13 3.48
CA ILE A 172 -8.80 14.31 2.13
C ILE A 172 -9.96 13.36 1.89
N VAL A 173 -9.78 12.07 2.20
CA VAL A 173 -10.82 11.04 2.11
C VAL A 173 -12.12 11.46 2.80
N ARG A 174 -12.05 12.09 3.97
CA ARG A 174 -13.24 12.56 4.72
C ARG A 174 -13.90 13.81 4.13
N ARG A 175 -13.16 14.60 3.35
CA ARG A 175 -13.64 15.87 2.78
C ARG A 175 -14.21 15.72 1.37
N LEU A 176 -13.70 14.76 0.61
CA LEU A 176 -14.16 14.49 -0.76
C LEU A 176 -15.64 14.10 -0.76
N ARG A 177 -16.41 14.60 -1.72
CA ARG A 177 -17.83 14.24 -1.88
C ARG A 177 -18.01 13.13 -2.91
N ASP A 178 -17.20 13.14 -3.97
CA ASP A 178 -17.24 12.10 -4.99
C ASP A 178 -16.75 10.73 -4.43
N PRO A 179 -17.60 9.68 -4.47
CA PRO A 179 -17.22 8.32 -4.11
C PRO A 179 -15.98 7.78 -4.81
N TYR A 180 -15.78 8.12 -6.08
CA TYR A 180 -14.64 7.69 -6.89
C TYR A 180 -13.35 8.30 -6.36
N PHE A 181 -13.31 9.61 -6.14
CA PHE A 181 -12.14 10.28 -5.57
C PHE A 181 -11.84 9.80 -4.14
N GLN A 182 -12.88 9.49 -3.34
CA GLN A 182 -12.70 8.86 -2.03
C GLN A 182 -11.96 7.53 -2.15
N VAL A 183 -12.35 6.66 -3.08
CA VAL A 183 -11.69 5.36 -3.31
C VAL A 183 -10.24 5.53 -3.74
N VAL A 184 -9.95 6.48 -4.64
CA VAL A 184 -8.58 6.79 -5.07
C VAL A 184 -7.72 7.25 -3.88
N ALA A 185 -8.24 8.14 -3.03
CA ALA A 185 -7.51 8.59 -1.85
C ALA A 185 -7.29 7.47 -0.81
N ILE A 186 -8.29 6.60 -0.60
CA ILE A 186 -8.17 5.40 0.25
C ILE A 186 -7.10 4.46 -0.30
N TYR A 187 -7.09 4.23 -1.61
CA TYR A 187 -6.09 3.40 -2.29
C TYR A 187 -4.68 3.93 -2.04
N ILE A 188 -4.46 5.25 -2.18
CA ILE A 188 -3.14 5.86 -1.95
C ILE A 188 -2.68 5.65 -0.51
N VAL A 189 -3.57 5.83 0.48
CA VAL A 189 -3.23 5.57 1.90
C VAL A 189 -2.90 4.09 2.11
N ALA A 190 -3.72 3.17 1.58
CA ALA A 190 -3.50 1.74 1.69
C ALA A 190 -2.15 1.32 1.09
N VAL A 191 -1.84 1.77 -0.13
CA VAL A 191 -0.55 1.51 -0.79
C VAL A 191 0.60 2.08 0.04
N THR A 192 0.47 3.27 0.63
CA THR A 192 1.52 3.84 1.50
C THR A 192 1.85 2.91 2.68
N PHE A 193 0.86 2.28 3.31
CA PHE A 193 1.11 1.27 4.35
C PHE A 193 1.77 0.00 3.78
N MET A 194 1.35 -0.45 2.60
CA MET A 194 1.95 -1.60 1.93
C MET A 194 3.44 -1.37 1.64
N GLU A 195 3.79 -0.19 1.12
CA GLU A 195 5.16 0.23 0.85
C GLU A 195 6.03 0.14 2.10
N VAL A 196 5.54 0.60 3.25
CA VAL A 196 6.25 0.50 4.53
C VAL A 196 6.52 -0.96 4.91
N VAL A 197 5.51 -1.83 4.79
CA VAL A 197 5.65 -3.26 5.13
C VAL A 197 6.69 -3.94 4.24
N VAL A 198 6.64 -3.69 2.93
CA VAL A 198 7.59 -4.30 1.98
C VAL A 198 8.99 -3.73 2.18
N ALA A 199 9.12 -2.43 2.49
CA ALA A 199 10.40 -1.77 2.73
C ALA A 199 11.18 -2.32 3.94
N PHE A 200 10.51 -2.94 4.92
CA PHE A 200 11.18 -3.63 6.02
C PHE A 200 11.78 -4.98 5.63
N ALA A 201 11.26 -5.63 4.59
CA ALA A 201 11.62 -7.02 4.27
C ALA A 201 12.29 -7.21 2.92
N ASP A 202 12.31 -6.17 2.08
CA ASP A 202 12.76 -6.20 0.70
C ASP A 202 13.23 -4.81 0.21
N TYR A 203 13.80 -4.77 -0.99
CA TYR A 203 14.40 -3.63 -1.68
C TYR A 203 13.43 -2.50 -2.11
N GLN A 204 12.33 -2.31 -1.39
CA GLN A 204 11.21 -1.47 -1.84
C GLN A 204 11.61 -0.02 -2.10
N LEU A 205 12.39 0.59 -1.20
CA LEU A 205 12.83 1.99 -1.35
C LEU A 205 14.04 2.15 -2.28
N PHE A 206 14.67 1.05 -2.69
CA PHE A 206 15.80 1.07 -3.64
C PHE A 206 15.32 0.96 -5.09
N PHE A 207 14.28 0.17 -5.35
CA PHE A 207 13.74 0.05 -6.71
C PHE A 207 13.02 1.32 -7.15
N PHE A 208 13.66 2.05 -8.06
CA PHE A 208 13.16 3.30 -8.66
C PHE A 208 11.72 3.22 -9.15
N ARG A 209 11.29 2.09 -9.72
CA ARG A 209 9.89 1.91 -10.16
C ARG A 209 8.88 2.11 -9.03
N ASN A 210 9.17 1.57 -7.84
CA ASN A 210 8.24 1.61 -6.71
C ASN A 210 8.22 3.02 -6.10
N VAL A 211 9.39 3.65 -5.96
CA VAL A 211 9.51 5.02 -5.43
C VAL A 211 8.88 6.05 -6.38
N ILE A 212 9.07 5.92 -7.69
CA ILE A 212 8.42 6.79 -8.69
C ILE A 212 6.91 6.61 -8.63
N TYR A 213 6.44 5.36 -8.53
CA TYR A 213 5.01 5.07 -8.42
C TYR A 213 4.40 5.73 -7.17
N LEU A 214 5.03 5.57 -6.00
CA LEU A 214 4.59 6.24 -4.77
C LEU A 214 4.60 7.77 -4.91
N GLY A 215 5.64 8.34 -5.53
CA GLY A 215 5.72 9.78 -5.79
C GLY A 215 4.56 10.31 -6.64
N LEU A 216 4.19 9.58 -7.70
CA LEU A 216 3.03 9.91 -8.54
C LEU A 216 1.72 9.85 -7.74
N LEU A 217 1.54 8.83 -6.90
CA LEU A 217 0.37 8.70 -6.03
C LEU A 217 0.27 9.87 -5.05
N CYS A 218 1.38 10.31 -4.45
CA CYS A 218 1.43 11.49 -3.60
C CYS A 218 1.00 12.76 -4.37
N GLY A 219 1.45 12.93 -5.61
CA GLY A 219 1.05 14.03 -6.48
C GLY A 219 -0.46 14.03 -6.78
N ILE A 220 -1.01 12.86 -7.10
CA ILE A 220 -2.46 12.67 -7.30
C ILE A 220 -3.23 13.03 -6.03
N LEU A 221 -2.80 12.52 -4.87
CA LEU A 221 -3.46 12.76 -3.58
C LEU A 221 -3.67 14.26 -3.32
N VAL A 222 -2.64 15.07 -3.57
CA VAL A 222 -2.69 16.53 -3.37
C VAL A 222 -3.64 17.21 -4.36
N LYS A 223 -3.82 16.66 -5.56
CA LYS A 223 -4.71 17.22 -6.60
C LYS A 223 -6.18 16.85 -6.44
N LEU A 224 -6.52 15.74 -5.77
CA LEU A 224 -7.89 15.25 -5.64
C LEU A 224 -8.90 16.29 -5.13
N PRO A 225 -8.63 17.11 -4.10
CA PRO A 225 -9.60 18.09 -3.62
C PRO A 225 -10.01 19.14 -4.65
N ILE A 226 -9.09 19.52 -5.54
CA ILE A 226 -9.35 20.51 -6.60
C ILE A 226 -10.25 19.88 -7.68
N LEU A 227 -9.97 18.63 -8.04
CA LEU A 227 -10.78 17.89 -9.02
C LEU A 227 -12.21 17.67 -8.51
N ASP A 228 -12.37 17.36 -7.22
CA ASP A 228 -13.69 17.21 -6.57
C ASP A 228 -14.50 18.51 -6.59
N GLN A 229 -13.84 19.65 -6.40
CA GLN A 229 -14.50 20.96 -6.51
C GLN A 229 -14.94 21.29 -7.94
N GLN A 230 -14.10 20.99 -8.94
CA GLN A 230 -14.41 21.23 -10.35
C GLN A 230 -15.58 20.37 -10.83
N GLU A 231 -15.61 19.09 -10.46
CA GLU A 231 -16.75 18.20 -10.80
C GLU A 231 -18.05 18.66 -10.15
N GLN A 232 -17.99 19.19 -8.93
CA GLN A 232 -19.17 19.75 -8.26
C GLN A 232 -19.68 21.01 -8.95
N GLN A 233 -18.80 21.92 -9.35
CA GLN A 233 -19.16 23.13 -10.09
C GLN A 233 -19.82 22.78 -11.42
N LYS A 234 -19.20 21.88 -12.18
CA LYS A 234 -19.74 21.40 -13.45
C LYS A 234 -21.11 20.76 -13.30
N SER A 235 -21.29 19.94 -12.25
CA SER A 235 -22.59 19.34 -11.95
C SER A 235 -23.67 20.37 -11.59
N GLN A 236 -23.30 21.44 -10.87
CA GLN A 236 -24.22 22.53 -10.53
C GLN A 236 -24.60 23.37 -11.75
N GLU A 237 -23.66 23.66 -12.66
CA GLU A 237 -23.93 24.39 -13.90
C GLU A 237 -24.88 23.62 -14.82
N VAL A 238 -24.71 22.30 -14.95
CA VAL A 238 -25.61 21.45 -15.73
C VAL A 238 -27.03 21.49 -15.17
N LEU A 239 -27.18 21.34 -13.85
CA LEU A 239 -28.49 21.40 -13.18
C LEU A 239 -29.15 22.78 -13.34
N ALA A 240 -28.37 23.86 -13.27
CA ALA A 240 -28.89 25.22 -13.48
C ALA A 240 -29.41 25.41 -14.92
N ASN A 241 -28.68 24.92 -15.92
CA ASN A 241 -29.08 25.02 -17.33
C ASN A 241 -30.30 24.15 -17.69
N GLU A 242 -30.46 22.98 -17.07
CA GLU A 242 -31.68 22.18 -17.26
C GLU A 242 -32.91 22.87 -16.65
N SER A 243 -32.75 23.55 -15.51
CA SER A 243 -33.85 24.28 -14.87
C SER A 243 -34.33 25.50 -15.65
N THR A 244 -33.47 26.17 -16.42
CA THR A 244 -33.81 27.34 -17.24
C THR A 244 -34.46 26.96 -18.58
N HIS A 245 -34.12 25.81 -19.15
CA HIS A 245 -34.74 25.31 -20.38
C HIS A 245 -36.07 24.54 -20.17
N GLY A 246 -36.37 24.13 -18.92
CA GLY A 246 -37.63 23.45 -18.56
C GLY A 246 -38.85 24.35 -18.37
N VAL A 247 -38.70 25.68 -18.41
CA VAL A 247 -39.83 26.62 -18.33
C VAL A 247 -40.36 26.89 -19.75
N SER A 248 -41.13 25.94 -20.30
CA SER A 248 -42.00 26.24 -21.44
C SER A 248 -43.06 27.23 -20.97
N THR A 249 -42.95 28.48 -21.40
CA THR A 249 -44.00 29.48 -21.22
C THR A 249 -45.31 28.93 -21.78
N PRO A 250 -46.42 28.91 -21.01
CA PRO A 250 -47.70 28.51 -21.58
C PRO A 250 -48.05 29.47 -22.73
N PRO A 251 -48.59 28.97 -23.85
CA PRO A 251 -48.94 29.83 -24.97
C PRO A 251 -49.93 30.90 -24.51
N PRO A 252 -49.80 32.15 -24.98
CA PRO A 252 -50.68 33.23 -24.57
C PRO A 252 -52.13 32.88 -24.93
N PRO A 253 -53.11 33.22 -24.07
CA PRO A 253 -54.51 32.93 -24.36
C PRO A 253 -54.93 33.65 -25.64
N VAL A 254 -55.47 32.88 -26.59
CA VAL A 254 -56.01 33.40 -27.84
C VAL A 254 -57.20 34.29 -27.51
N VAL A 255 -57.01 35.60 -27.59
CA VAL A 255 -58.07 36.61 -27.48
C VAL A 255 -58.97 36.45 -28.70
N GLY A 256 -60.15 35.88 -28.49
CA GLY A 256 -61.19 35.78 -29.50
C GLY A 256 -61.73 37.16 -29.86
N SER A 257 -61.32 37.67 -31.01
CA SER A 257 -62.00 38.73 -31.74
C SER A 257 -63.36 38.23 -32.21
N ARG A 258 -64.45 38.81 -31.71
CA ARG A 258 -65.76 38.79 -32.37
C ARG A 258 -66.35 40.19 -32.34
N ASN A 259 -66.11 40.92 -33.43
CA ASN A 259 -67.03 41.92 -33.96
C ASN A 259 -67.99 41.21 -34.93
N ALA A 260 -69.29 41.30 -34.65
CA ALA A 260 -70.44 41.34 -35.57
C ALA A 260 -71.71 40.95 -34.80
#